data_AF-A0A1I0TSW0-F1
#
_entry.id   AF-A0A1I0TSW0-F1
#
_cell.length_a   1.000
_cell.length_b   1.000
_cell.length_c   1.000
_cell.angle_alpha   90.00
_cell.angle_beta   90.00
_cell.angle_gamma   90.00
#
_symmetry.space_group_name_H-M   'P 1'
#
loop_
_entity.id
_entity.type
_entity.pdbx_description
1 polymer ?
#
loop_
_entity_poly.entity_id
_entity_poly.type
_entity_poly.pdbx_seq_one_letter_code
_entity_poly.pdbx_strand_id
1 'polypeptide(L)'
;MDLAQLYKKHDQDKQAYNELRDKIWSDVKQKHEQIISAFGSKDNLPQSYSKQIDKELNDFTKDWAIPHGVRYKAMSVQHQQQFEAIAGKSPALDGEEFQKSGFEKSLASTKAKQKSKQREKSPEKFVDFDKNKESMDLDLEY
;
A
#
# COMPACT_ATOMS: atom_id res chain seq x y z
N MET A 1 -19.39 -15.12 -7.47
CA MET A 1 -18.47 -14.68 -6.38
C MET A 1 -19.25 -13.67 -5.56
N ASP A 2 -19.34 -13.86 -4.25
CA ASP A 2 -20.04 -12.90 -3.37
C ASP A 2 -19.09 -11.74 -2.97
N LEU A 3 -19.65 -10.61 -2.55
CA LEU A 3 -18.91 -9.40 -2.21
C LEU A 3 -17.88 -9.63 -1.10
N ALA A 4 -18.20 -10.47 -0.10
CA ALA A 4 -17.25 -10.83 0.95
C ALA A 4 -16.03 -11.60 0.42
N GLN A 5 -16.25 -12.47 -0.57
CA GLN A 5 -15.17 -13.21 -1.22
C GLN A 5 -14.31 -12.28 -2.11
N LEU A 6 -14.94 -11.29 -2.76
CA LEU A 6 -14.22 -10.29 -3.55
C LEU A 6 -13.27 -9.48 -2.68
N TYR A 7 -13.73 -8.96 -1.53
CA TYR A 7 -12.87 -8.22 -0.62
C TYR A 7 -11.69 -9.05 -0.11
N LYS A 8 -11.94 -10.30 0.28
CA LYS A 8 -10.87 -11.21 0.70
C LYS A 8 -9.84 -11.41 -0.40
N LYS A 9 -10.28 -11.56 -1.65
CA LYS A 9 -9.40 -11.68 -2.80
C LYS A 9 -8.58 -10.40 -3.03
N HIS A 10 -9.18 -9.22 -2.94
CA HIS A 10 -8.46 -7.95 -3.10
C HIS A 10 -7.38 -7.76 -2.04
N ASP A 11 -7.66 -8.14 -0.79
CA ASP A 11 -6.65 -8.11 0.28
C ASP A 11 -5.50 -9.09 0.01
N GLN A 12 -5.81 -10.30 -0.49
CA GLN A 12 -4.81 -11.27 -0.92
C GLN A 12 -3.96 -10.76 -2.09
N ASP A 13 -4.58 -10.14 -3.10
CA ASP A 13 -3.89 -9.56 -4.25
C ASP A 13 -2.94 -8.43 -3.80
N LYS A 14 -3.37 -7.58 -2.86
CA LYS A 14 -2.52 -6.52 -2.28
C LYS A 14 -1.35 -7.09 -1.49
N GLN A 15 -1.58 -8.15 -0.73
CA GLN A 15 -0.52 -8.82 0.00
C GLN A 15 0.50 -9.42 -0.98
N ALA A 16 0.04 -10.16 -1.98
CA ALA A 16 0.89 -10.74 -3.02
C ALA A 16 1.66 -9.67 -3.80
N TYR A 17 1.02 -8.53 -4.08
CA TYR A 17 1.67 -7.38 -4.70
C TYR A 17 2.82 -6.84 -3.85
N ASN A 18 2.60 -6.65 -2.54
CA ASN A 18 3.62 -6.17 -1.62
C ASN A 18 4.79 -7.16 -1.51
N GLU A 19 4.50 -8.45 -1.36
CA GLU A 19 5.52 -9.51 -1.31
C GLU A 19 6.36 -9.53 -2.59
N LEU A 20 5.71 -9.44 -3.76
CA LEU A 20 6.41 -9.39 -5.03
C LEU A 20 7.24 -8.11 -5.17
N ARG A 21 6.68 -6.95 -4.82
CA ARG A 21 7.39 -5.67 -4.83
C ARG A 21 8.64 -5.74 -3.97
N ASP A 22 8.52 -6.21 -2.74
CA ASP A 22 9.62 -6.23 -1.78
C ASP A 22 10.70 -7.22 -2.22
N LYS A 23 10.31 -8.34 -2.84
CA LYS A 23 11.26 -9.25 -3.48
C LYS A 23 12.02 -8.58 -4.63
N ILE A 24 11.32 -7.94 -5.56
CA ILE A 24 11.96 -7.23 -6.68
C ILE A 24 12.87 -6.11 -6.18
N TRP A 25 12.45 -5.39 -5.14
CA TRP A 25 13.29 -4.37 -4.50
C TRP A 25 14.57 -4.96 -3.90
N SER A 26 14.44 -6.08 -3.19
CA SER A 26 15.59 -6.80 -2.65
C SER A 26 16.56 -7.24 -3.73
N ASP A 27 16.05 -7.79 -4.84
CA ASP A 27 16.87 -8.23 -5.97
C ASP A 27 17.63 -7.06 -6.63
N VAL A 28 16.94 -5.92 -6.83
CA VAL A 28 17.55 -4.69 -7.37
C VAL A 28 18.64 -4.17 -6.43
N LYS A 29 18.36 -4.11 -5.13
CA LYS A 29 19.33 -3.64 -4.13
C LYS A 29 20.55 -4.54 -4.07
N GLN A 30 20.36 -5.86 -4.05
CA GLN A 30 21.46 -6.83 -4.03
C GLN A 30 22.35 -6.68 -5.27
N LYS A 31 21.75 -6.51 -6.45
CA LYS A 31 22.49 -6.24 -7.68
C LYS A 31 23.32 -4.95 -7.58
N HIS A 32 22.73 -3.88 -7.05
CA HIS A 32 23.44 -2.60 -6.87
C HIS A 32 24.59 -2.72 -5.88
N GLU A 33 24.38 -3.41 -4.77
CA GLU A 33 25.44 -3.70 -3.78
C GLU A 33 26.58 -4.51 -4.39
N GLN A 34 26.30 -5.50 -5.23
CA GLN A 34 27.32 -6.28 -5.94
C GLN A 34 28.16 -5.41 -6.88
N ILE A 35 27.51 -4.52 -7.64
CA ILE A 35 28.20 -3.58 -8.52
C ILE A 35 29.10 -2.65 -7.67
N ILE A 36 28.56 -2.05 -6.62
CA ILE A 36 29.32 -1.16 -5.73
C ILE A 36 30.52 -1.89 -5.10
N SER A 37 30.31 -3.12 -4.64
CA SER A 37 31.35 -3.95 -4.04
C SER A 37 32.45 -4.30 -5.03
N ALA A 38 32.12 -4.54 -6.31
CA ALA A 38 33.11 -4.82 -7.34
C ALA A 38 34.06 -3.63 -7.63
N PHE A 39 33.62 -2.40 -7.36
CA PHE A 39 34.43 -1.19 -7.47
C PHE A 39 34.95 -0.68 -6.11
N GLY A 40 34.68 -1.41 -5.03
CA GLY A 40 35.10 -1.10 -3.65
C GLY A 40 34.31 0.00 -2.95
N SER A 41 33.76 0.98 -3.68
CA SER A 41 32.90 2.02 -3.13
C SER A 41 32.02 2.65 -4.20
N LYS A 42 31.01 3.42 -3.76
CA LYS A 42 30.16 4.20 -4.66
C LYS A 42 30.92 5.33 -5.35
N ASP A 43 31.98 5.85 -4.73
CA ASP A 43 32.78 6.95 -5.28
C ASP A 43 33.68 6.50 -6.44
N ASN A 44 34.05 5.21 -6.45
CA ASN A 44 34.85 4.61 -7.51
C ASN A 44 33.99 4.06 -8.67
N LEU A 45 32.67 4.24 -8.62
CA LEU A 45 31.77 3.71 -9.65
C LEU A 45 31.96 4.49 -10.95
N PRO A 46 32.18 3.80 -12.09
CA PRO A 46 32.12 4.45 -13.39
C PRO A 46 30.76 5.11 -13.60
N GLN A 47 30.77 6.28 -14.24
CA GLN A 47 29.55 7.08 -14.46
C GLN A 47 28.44 6.30 -15.19
N SER A 48 28.81 5.36 -16.07
CA SER A 48 27.86 4.47 -16.74
C SER A 48 27.05 3.62 -15.76
N TYR A 49 27.72 3.01 -14.78
CA TYR A 49 27.07 2.18 -13.75
C TYR A 49 26.27 3.02 -12.77
N SER A 50 26.75 4.22 -12.39
CA SER A 50 25.94 5.13 -11.56
C SER A 50 24.63 5.50 -12.25
N LYS A 51 24.70 5.92 -13.52
CA LYS A 51 23.51 6.24 -14.32
C LYS A 51 22.58 5.03 -14.48
N GLN A 52 23.14 3.83 -14.61
CA GLN A 52 22.35 2.61 -14.70
C GLN A 52 21.60 2.34 -13.39
N ILE A 53 22.28 2.42 -12.24
CA ILE A 53 21.67 2.27 -10.92
C ILE A 53 20.54 3.29 -10.73
N ASP A 54 20.82 4.57 -11.00
CA ASP A 54 19.83 5.64 -10.88
C ASP A 54 18.62 5.41 -11.80
N LYS A 55 18.84 4.91 -13.02
CA LYS A 55 17.76 4.54 -13.93
C LYS A 55 16.93 3.39 -13.37
N GLU A 56 17.56 2.31 -12.91
CA GLU A 56 16.86 1.15 -12.36
C GLU A 56 16.03 1.51 -11.10
N LEU A 57 16.53 2.40 -10.24
CA LEU A 57 15.79 2.92 -9.08
C LEU A 57 14.56 3.74 -9.50
N ASN A 58 14.72 4.60 -10.52
CA ASN A 58 13.63 5.40 -11.04
C ASN A 58 12.57 4.53 -11.73
N ASP A 59 12.99 3.57 -12.53
CA ASP A 59 12.08 2.63 -13.22
C ASP A 59 11.33 1.77 -12.19
N PHE A 60 12.02 1.27 -11.15
CA PHE A 60 11.37 0.57 -10.05
C PHE A 60 10.31 1.45 -9.37
N THR A 61 10.65 2.70 -9.04
CA THR A 61 9.74 3.63 -8.38
C THR A 61 8.51 3.92 -9.26
N LYS A 62 8.69 4.16 -10.56
CA LYS A 62 7.59 4.40 -11.50
C LYS A 62 6.63 3.21 -11.63
N ASP A 63 7.16 2.00 -11.61
CA ASP A 63 6.35 0.79 -11.80
C ASP A 63 5.69 0.31 -10.52
N TRP A 64 6.41 0.40 -9.39
CA TRP A 64 6.07 -0.31 -8.16
C TRP A 64 5.72 0.57 -6.96
N ALA A 65 5.82 1.90 -7.07
CA ALA A 65 5.43 2.79 -5.98
C ALA A 65 3.95 2.61 -5.61
N ILE A 66 3.67 2.75 -4.32
CA ILE A 66 2.30 2.83 -3.80
C ILE A 66 2.07 4.28 -3.37
N PRO A 67 0.96 4.93 -3.76
CA PRO A 67 -0.15 4.44 -4.59
C PRO A 67 0.01 4.74 -6.09
N HIS A 68 1.11 5.37 -6.51
CA HIS A 68 1.19 6.00 -7.84
C HIS A 68 1.81 5.15 -8.95
N GLY A 69 2.42 4.02 -8.61
CA GLY A 69 3.10 3.14 -9.53
C GLY A 69 2.14 2.49 -10.52
N VAL A 70 2.62 2.27 -11.74
CA VAL A 70 1.83 1.72 -12.85
C VAL A 70 1.16 0.41 -12.47
N ARG A 71 1.90 -0.49 -11.79
CA ARG A 71 1.38 -1.81 -11.41
C ARG A 71 0.34 -1.74 -10.30
N TYR A 72 0.52 -0.85 -9.31
CA TYR A 72 -0.46 -0.66 -8.24
C TYR A 72 -1.76 -0.07 -8.79
N LYS A 73 -1.66 0.90 -9.71
CA LYS A 73 -2.81 1.48 -10.40
C LYS A 73 -3.57 0.43 -11.20
N ALA A 74 -2.86 -0.38 -11.99
CA ALA A 74 -3.48 -1.45 -12.79
C ALA A 74 -4.26 -2.44 -11.91
N MET A 75 -3.68 -2.88 -10.80
CA MET A 75 -4.36 -3.74 -9.83
C MET A 75 -5.60 -3.05 -9.24
N SER A 76 -5.48 -1.78 -8.86
CA SER A 76 -6.59 -1.01 -8.28
C SER A 76 -7.76 -0.84 -9.26
N VAL A 77 -7.46 -0.59 -10.55
CA VAL A 77 -8.47 -0.52 -11.61
C VAL A 77 -9.16 -1.87 -11.80
N GLN A 78 -8.41 -2.98 -11.80
CA GLN A 78 -8.99 -4.32 -11.88
C GLN A 78 -9.90 -4.61 -10.67
N HIS A 79 -9.49 -4.23 -9.46
CA HIS A 79 -10.30 -4.37 -8.26
C HIS A 79 -11.61 -3.59 -8.38
N GLN A 80 -11.56 -2.34 -8.88
CA GLN A 80 -12.74 -1.52 -9.11
C GLN A 80 -13.68 -2.13 -10.17
N GLN A 81 -13.16 -2.58 -11.31
CA GLN A 81 -13.95 -3.22 -12.37
C GLN A 81 -14.66 -4.48 -11.87
N GLN A 82 -13.98 -5.29 -11.05
CA GLN A 82 -14.60 -6.47 -10.43
C GLN A 82 -15.70 -6.10 -9.45
N PHE A 83 -15.52 -5.03 -8.67
CA PHE A 83 -16.55 -4.53 -7.76
C PHE A 83 -17.78 -4.04 -8.53
N GLU A 84 -17.58 -3.23 -9.56
CA GLU A 84 -18.62 -2.68 -10.44
C GLU A 84 -19.43 -3.76 -11.14
N ALA A 85 -18.76 -4.79 -11.65
CA ALA A 85 -19.40 -5.94 -12.29
C ALA A 85 -20.30 -6.75 -11.34
N ILE A 86 -19.92 -6.86 -10.05
CA ILE A 86 -20.73 -7.56 -9.03
C ILE A 86 -21.84 -6.65 -8.48
N ALA A 87 -21.56 -5.35 -8.32
CA ALA A 87 -22.51 -4.36 -7.81
C ALA A 87 -23.52 -3.89 -8.87
N GLY A 88 -23.39 -4.32 -10.13
CA GLY A 88 -24.34 -4.04 -11.20
C GLY A 88 -24.25 -2.63 -11.79
N LYS A 89 -23.11 -1.94 -11.67
CA LYS A 89 -22.88 -0.63 -12.31
C LYS A 89 -21.81 -0.77 -13.40
N SER A 90 -22.19 -0.64 -14.67
CA SER A 90 -21.27 -0.59 -15.82
C SER A 90 -20.35 0.64 -15.77
N PRO A 91 -19.16 0.59 -16.40
CA PRO A 91 -18.12 1.59 -16.20
C PRO A 91 -18.39 2.86 -17.01
N ALA A 92 -18.47 4.01 -16.34
CA ALA A 92 -18.12 5.29 -16.95
C ALA A 92 -16.61 5.49 -16.71
N LEU A 93 -15.83 5.19 -17.74
CA LEU A 93 -14.41 5.57 -17.81
C LEU A 93 -14.37 7.05 -18.16
N ASP A 94 -14.26 7.92 -17.15
CA ASP A 94 -13.76 9.27 -17.36
C ASP A 94 -12.65 9.52 -16.34
N GLY A 95 -11.48 9.86 -16.90
CA GLY A 95 -10.29 10.20 -16.14
C GLY A 95 -10.52 11.41 -15.25
N GLU A 96 -9.62 11.57 -14.28
CA GLU A 96 -9.59 12.67 -13.31
C GLU A 96 -10.65 12.62 -12.22
N GLU A 97 -10.49 11.68 -11.29
CA GLU A 97 -10.41 11.99 -9.86
C GLU A 97 -10.21 10.69 -9.08
N PHE A 98 -9.02 10.50 -8.51
CA PHE A 98 -8.79 9.50 -7.47
C PHE A 98 -9.43 10.00 -6.16
N GLN A 99 -10.72 10.36 -6.20
CA GLN A 99 -11.49 10.67 -5.01
C GLN A 99 -11.79 9.36 -4.29
N LYS A 100 -11.08 9.14 -3.17
CA LYS A 100 -11.40 8.24 -2.05
C LYS A 100 -12.59 7.33 -2.33
N SER A 101 -12.33 6.30 -3.14
CA SER A 101 -13.38 5.37 -3.55
C SER A 101 -13.91 4.67 -2.30
N GLY A 102 -15.20 4.30 -2.31
CA GLY A 102 -15.91 3.67 -1.19
C GLY A 102 -15.23 2.44 -0.59
N PHE A 103 -14.19 1.92 -1.24
CA PHE A 103 -13.24 0.95 -0.71
C PHE A 103 -12.61 1.37 0.63
N GLU A 104 -12.10 2.60 0.76
CA GLU A 104 -11.46 3.05 2.03
C GLU A 104 -12.49 3.22 3.15
N LYS A 105 -13.69 3.73 2.83
CA LYS A 105 -14.80 3.87 3.79
C LYS A 105 -15.31 2.50 4.26
N SER A 106 -15.38 1.52 3.35
CA SER A 106 -15.75 0.14 3.67
C SER A 106 -14.73 -0.50 4.60
N LEU A 107 -13.43 -0.42 4.26
CA LEU A 107 -12.34 -0.99 5.06
C LEU A 107 -12.22 -0.35 6.46
N ALA A 108 -12.46 0.95 6.57
CA ALA A 108 -12.52 1.65 7.85
C ALA A 108 -13.67 1.13 8.73
N SER A 109 -14.85 0.84 8.13
CA SER A 109 -15.98 0.27 8.86
C SER A 109 -15.71 -1.17 9.33
N THR A 110 -14.99 -1.98 8.55
CA THR A 110 -14.64 -3.36 8.92
C THR A 110 -13.58 -3.37 10.02
N LYS A 111 -12.57 -2.51 9.94
CA LYS A 111 -11.56 -2.34 11.00
C LYS A 111 -12.18 -1.79 12.28
N ALA A 112 -13.16 -0.87 12.20
CA ALA A 112 -13.88 -0.37 13.36
C ALA A 112 -14.69 -1.47 14.07
N LYS A 113 -15.38 -2.34 13.31
CA LYS A 113 -16.12 -3.49 13.86
C LYS A 113 -15.21 -4.57 14.47
N GLN A 114 -14.00 -4.78 13.93
CA GLN A 114 -13.02 -5.69 14.53
C GLN A 114 -12.42 -5.13 15.83
N LYS A 115 -12.09 -3.82 15.86
CA LYS A 115 -11.62 -3.15 17.07
C LYS A 115 -12.67 -3.15 18.18
N SER A 116 -13.96 -2.94 17.86
CA SER A 116 -15.03 -2.98 18.88
C SER A 116 -15.17 -4.38 19.50
N LYS A 117 -15.10 -5.45 18.68
CA LYS A 117 -15.13 -6.84 19.17
C LYS A 117 -13.89 -7.23 19.99
N GLN A 118 -12.73 -6.64 19.72
CA GLN A 118 -11.54 -6.83 20.56
C GLN A 118 -11.63 -6.06 21.88
N ARG A 119 -12.22 -4.86 21.89
CA ARG A 119 -12.51 -4.10 23.11
C ARG A 119 -13.48 -4.82 24.04
N GLU A 120 -14.53 -5.44 23.50
CA GLU A 120 -15.47 -6.25 24.30
C GLU A 120 -14.81 -7.48 24.93
N LYS A 121 -13.81 -8.08 24.26
CA LYS A 121 -13.11 -9.28 24.75
C LYS A 121 -11.97 -8.99 25.73
N SER A 122 -11.49 -7.75 25.81
CA SER A 122 -10.40 -7.37 26.71
C SER A 122 -10.51 -5.88 27.08
N PRO A 123 -11.54 -5.49 27.85
CA PRO A 123 -11.80 -4.10 28.18
C PRO A 123 -10.66 -3.45 28.97
N GLU A 124 -9.99 -4.19 29.86
CA GLU A 124 -8.90 -3.71 30.71
C GLU A 124 -7.69 -3.16 29.93
N LYS A 125 -7.38 -3.73 28.75
CA LYS A 125 -6.23 -3.30 27.92
C LYS A 125 -6.48 -1.98 27.16
N PHE A 126 -7.70 -1.48 27.18
CA PHE A 126 -8.09 -0.26 26.49
C PHE A 126 -8.39 0.91 27.43
N VAL A 127 -8.42 0.68 28.74
CA VAL A 127 -8.60 1.73 29.77
C VAL A 127 -7.40 2.69 29.74
N ASP A 128 -6.18 2.18 29.58
CA ASP A 128 -4.97 3.01 29.49
C ASP A 128 -4.89 3.80 28.19
N PHE A 129 -5.54 3.31 27.11
CA PHE A 129 -5.60 4.02 25.83
C PHE A 129 -6.60 5.18 25.87
N ASP A 130 -7.73 5.05 26.57
CA ASP A 130 -8.73 6.12 26.71
C ASP A 130 -8.21 7.25 27.63
N LYS A 131 -7.50 6.92 28.72
CA LYS A 131 -6.85 7.93 29.58
C LYS A 131 -5.80 8.78 28.83
N ASN A 132 -5.06 8.17 27.90
CA ASN A 132 -4.03 8.86 27.14
C ASN A 132 -4.60 9.71 25.97
N LYS A 133 -5.87 9.49 25.62
CA LYS A 133 -6.58 10.30 24.62
C LYS A 133 -7.15 11.58 25.24
N GLU A 134 -7.71 11.49 26.45
CA GLU A 134 -8.15 12.68 27.21
C GLU A 134 -7.00 13.67 27.45
N SER A 135 -5.77 13.19 27.63
CA SER A 135 -4.59 14.06 27.79
C SER A 135 -4.10 14.73 26.50
N MET A 136 -4.54 14.29 25.31
CA MET A 136 -4.18 14.93 24.03
C MET A 136 -5.23 15.92 23.52
N ASP A 137 -6.50 15.76 23.89
CA ASP A 137 -7.56 16.71 23.51
C ASP A 137 -7.54 18.01 24.35
N LEU A 138 -6.77 18.04 25.45
CA LEU A 138 -6.60 19.23 26.32
C LEU A 138 -5.54 20.24 25.83
N ASP A 139 -4.69 19.88 24.87
CA ASP A 139 -3.63 20.76 24.34
C ASP A 139 -4.06 21.53 23.06
N LEU A 140 -5.34 21.47 22.69
CA LEU A 140 -5.90 22.12 21.49
C LEU A 140 -6.89 23.26 21.79
N GLU A 141 -7.03 23.67 23.05
CA GLU A 141 -7.68 24.93 23.41
C GLU A 141 -6.63 26.01 23.74
N TYR A 142 -6.17 26.71 22.71
CA TYR A 142 -5.73 28.11 22.79
C TYR A 142 -5.93 28.82 21.46
#